data_AF-A0AB33U5Z0-F1
#
_entry.id   AF-A0AB33U5Z0-F1
#
_cell.length_a   1.000
_cell.length_b   1.000
_cell.length_c   1.000
_cell.angle_alpha   90.00
_cell.angle_beta   90.00
_cell.angle_gamma   90.00
#
_symmetry.space_group_name_H-M   'P 1'
#
loop_
_entity.id
_entity.type
_entity.pdbx_description
1 polymer ?
#
loop_
_entity_poly.entity_id
_entity_poly.type
_entity_poly.pdbx_seq_one_letter_code
_entity_poly.pdbx_strand_id
1 'polypeptide(L)'
;MKHQSILFYSRCLLAILAITGTALEIIKYGIGMLMYYTVQSNLLVSLFAIYMVYAMSKGVDLQTSRFLRIKAAVTMSIMITCVVYHFMLAPLADDFWRLENLLCHYIVPLYFLLDTLIVDRQQQYKWFDPIWWTLLPVLYMIFGLVNGLFIKIPIPDAKDSPFAYFFLNVPKYGWTYVLTYAGVIFVAYLVCGFLLAGLKSINLKTSLSFGKNSQ
;
A
#
# COMPACT_ATOMS: atom_id res chain seq x y z
N MET A 1 29.57 4.75 -2.42
CA MET A 1 29.31 5.05 -0.99
C MET A 1 28.25 6.13 -0.79
N LYS A 2 28.40 7.37 -1.31
CA LYS A 2 27.42 8.47 -1.13
C LYS A 2 25.97 8.13 -1.50
N HIS A 3 25.76 7.39 -2.60
CA HIS A 3 24.41 6.99 -3.05
C HIS A 3 23.72 5.99 -2.11
N GLN A 4 24.47 5.02 -1.58
CA GLN A 4 23.96 4.04 -0.60
C GLN A 4 23.54 4.73 0.70
N SER A 5 24.31 5.74 1.14
CA SER A 5 23.95 6.57 2.29
C SER A 5 22.65 7.35 2.06
N ILE A 6 22.47 7.98 0.89
CA ILE A 6 21.24 8.71 0.54
C ILE A 6 20.02 7.78 0.58
N LEU A 7 20.13 6.60 -0.05
CA LEU A 7 19.03 5.62 -0.06
C LEU A 7 18.69 5.14 1.36
N PHE A 8 19.70 4.92 2.20
CA PHE A 8 19.51 4.53 3.59
C PHE A 8 18.70 5.60 4.35
N TYR A 9 19.11 6.87 4.29
CA TYR A 9 18.40 7.96 4.96
C TYR A 9 17.00 8.18 4.39
N SER A 10 16.81 8.03 3.08
CA SER A 10 15.49 8.07 2.43
C SER A 10 14.55 7.00 3.01
N ARG A 11 15.04 5.77 3.18
CA ARG A 11 14.24 4.68 3.75
C ARG A 11 13.99 4.84 5.25
N CYS A 12 14.92 5.45 5.99
CA CYS A 12 14.67 5.87 7.37
C CYS A 12 13.53 6.90 7.44
N LEU A 13 13.54 7.91 6.56
CA LEU A 13 12.46 8.89 6.49
C LEU A 13 11.12 8.23 6.15
N LEU A 14 11.09 7.36 5.14
CA LEU A 14 9.89 6.59 4.79
C LEU A 14 9.36 5.80 5.99
N ALA A 15 10.23 5.10 6.72
CA ALA A 15 9.84 4.34 7.91
C ALA A 15 9.24 5.26 8.99
N ILE A 16 9.86 6.41 9.28
CA ILE A 16 9.37 7.38 10.26
C ILE A 16 7.98 7.90 9.85
N LEU A 17 7.79 8.28 8.58
CA LEU A 17 6.51 8.81 8.09
C LEU A 17 5.40 7.75 8.14
N ALA A 18 5.70 6.52 7.72
CA ALA A 18 4.76 5.41 7.76
C ALA A 18 4.33 5.05 9.19
N ILE A 19 5.29 4.96 10.11
CA ILE A 19 5.03 4.71 11.53
C ILE A 19 4.21 5.85 12.12
N THR A 20 4.60 7.10 11.85
CA THR A 20 3.91 8.27 12.40
C THR A 20 2.46 8.33 11.95
N GLY A 21 2.19 8.16 10.64
CA GLY A 21 0.82 8.14 10.12
C GLY A 21 -0.02 7.04 10.75
N THR A 22 0.50 5.80 10.76
CA THR A 22 -0.19 4.64 11.33
C THR A 22 -0.44 4.80 12.84
N ALA A 23 0.54 5.30 13.58
CA ALA A 23 0.44 5.49 15.02
C ALA A 23 -0.57 6.60 15.37
N LEU A 24 -0.59 7.70 14.61
CA LEU A 24 -1.55 8.77 14.84
C LEU A 24 -3.00 8.30 14.64
N GLU A 25 -3.27 7.51 13.60
CA GLU A 25 -4.60 6.89 13.38
C GLU A 25 -5.02 6.05 14.59
N ILE A 26 -4.15 5.14 15.05
CA ILE A 26 -4.48 4.20 16.13
C ILE A 26 -4.57 4.91 17.49
N ILE A 27 -3.68 5.86 17.79
CA ILE A 27 -3.64 6.55 19.08
C ILE A 27 -4.82 7.51 19.23
N LYS A 28 -5.20 8.23 18.16
CA LYS A 28 -6.29 9.22 18.20
C LYS A 28 -7.67 8.56 18.23
N TYR A 29 -7.87 7.52 17.44
CA TYR A 29 -9.21 6.95 17.19
C TYR A 29 -9.38 5.53 17.78
N GLY A 30 -8.32 4.95 18.34
CA GLY A 30 -8.33 3.68 19.06
C GLY A 30 -7.97 2.46 18.22
N ILE A 31 -7.79 1.31 18.89
CA ILE A 31 -7.34 0.06 18.27
C ILE A 31 -8.32 -0.50 17.22
N GLY A 32 -9.60 -0.12 17.30
CA GLY A 32 -10.62 -0.48 16.32
C GLY A 32 -10.31 0.03 14.90
N MET A 33 -9.42 1.01 14.76
CA MET A 33 -8.94 1.48 13.46
C MET A 33 -8.23 0.39 12.64
N LEU A 34 -7.71 -0.67 13.27
CA LEU A 34 -7.14 -1.82 12.58
C LEU A 34 -8.15 -2.57 11.69
N MET A 35 -9.45 -2.30 11.83
CA MET A 35 -10.49 -2.85 10.97
C MET A 35 -10.50 -2.21 9.57
N TYR A 36 -9.88 -1.04 9.39
CA TYR A 36 -9.75 -0.38 8.09
C TYR A 36 -8.56 -0.90 7.29
N TYR A 37 -8.75 -1.09 5.99
CA TYR A 37 -7.68 -1.47 5.07
C TYR A 37 -6.56 -0.43 5.02
N THR A 38 -6.92 0.86 5.11
CA THR A 38 -5.97 1.97 5.17
C THR A 38 -4.93 1.73 6.26
N VAL A 39 -5.36 1.36 7.47
CA VAL A 39 -4.46 1.18 8.62
C VAL A 39 -3.66 -0.11 8.47
N GLN A 40 -4.27 -1.20 8.00
CA GLN A 40 -3.56 -2.47 7.75
C GLN A 40 -2.45 -2.33 6.69
N SER A 41 -2.73 -1.65 5.58
CA SER A 41 -1.75 -1.41 4.51
C SER A 41 -0.63 -0.45 4.94
N ASN A 42 -0.94 0.61 5.69
CA ASN A 42 0.07 1.51 6.25
C ASN A 42 0.94 0.82 7.32
N LEU A 43 0.35 -0.05 8.15
CA LEU A 43 1.11 -0.89 9.08
C LEU A 43 2.04 -1.84 8.32
N LEU A 44 1.57 -2.47 7.25
CA LEU A 44 2.40 -3.33 6.40
C LEU A 44 3.58 -2.55 5.81
N VAL A 45 3.36 -1.35 5.28
CA VAL A 45 4.45 -0.48 4.79
C VAL A 45 5.40 -0.08 5.90
N SER A 46 4.90 0.23 7.10
CA SER A 46 5.74 0.57 8.26
C SER A 46 6.69 -0.56 8.61
N LEU A 47 6.16 -1.78 8.74
CA LEU A 47 6.96 -2.99 9.01
C LEU A 47 7.96 -3.27 7.89
N PHE A 48 7.53 -3.12 6.64
CA PHE A 48 8.38 -3.35 5.48
C PHE A 48 9.51 -2.31 5.37
N ALA A 49 9.24 -1.04 5.67
CA ALA A 49 10.23 0.03 5.68
C ALA A 49 11.27 -0.17 6.80
N ILE A 50 10.82 -0.58 8.00
CA ILE A 50 11.73 -0.97 9.10
C ILE A 50 12.65 -2.11 8.65
N TYR A 51 12.08 -3.15 8.03
CA TYR A 51 12.87 -4.27 7.50
C TYR A 51 13.89 -3.80 6.46
N MET A 52 13.52 -2.90 5.54
CA MET A 52 14.45 -2.37 4.54
C MET A 52 15.62 -1.62 5.19
N VAL A 53 15.36 -0.78 6.20
CA VAL A 53 16.41 -0.06 6.94
C VAL A 53 17.33 -1.05 7.66
N TYR A 54 16.76 -2.03 8.38
CA TYR A 54 17.50 -3.07 9.07
C TYR A 54 18.37 -3.88 8.10
N ALA A 55 17.80 -4.37 7.01
CA ALA A 55 18.49 -5.18 6.00
C ALA A 55 19.65 -4.41 5.36
N MET A 56 19.47 -3.12 5.06
CA MET A 56 20.57 -2.26 4.58
C MET A 56 21.68 -2.11 5.61
N SER A 57 21.35 -1.93 6.90
CA SER A 57 22.35 -1.85 7.98
C SER A 57 23.18 -3.14 8.13
N LYS A 58 22.64 -4.27 7.68
CA LYS A 58 23.29 -5.59 7.68
C LYS A 58 23.93 -5.96 6.34
N GLY A 59 23.92 -5.05 5.35
CA GLY A 59 24.49 -5.29 4.03
C GLY A 59 23.73 -6.34 3.19
N VAL A 60 22.45 -6.60 3.50
CA VAL A 60 21.62 -7.56 2.76
C VAL A 60 21.24 -6.98 1.40
N ASP A 61 21.34 -7.78 0.33
CA ASP A 61 20.91 -7.36 -1.02
C ASP A 61 19.38 -7.30 -1.14
N LEU A 62 18.84 -6.09 -1.14
CA LEU A 62 17.42 -5.79 -1.33
C LEU A 62 17.01 -5.67 -2.81
N GLN A 63 17.80 -6.22 -3.73
CA GLN A 63 17.52 -6.18 -5.17
C GLN A 63 17.37 -7.58 -5.78
N THR A 64 17.18 -8.60 -4.93
CA THR A 64 16.82 -9.94 -5.40
C THR A 64 15.41 -9.96 -6.00
N SER A 65 15.19 -10.75 -7.06
CA SER A 65 13.87 -10.86 -7.70
C SER A 65 12.76 -11.22 -6.69
N ARG A 66 13.05 -12.12 -5.73
CA ARG A 66 12.07 -12.51 -4.70
C ARG A 66 11.64 -11.32 -3.84
N PHE A 67 12.60 -10.55 -3.33
CA PHE A 67 12.29 -9.40 -2.48
C PHE A 67 11.51 -8.33 -3.27
N LEU A 68 11.94 -8.02 -4.49
CA LEU A 68 11.31 -6.99 -5.31
C LEU A 68 9.88 -7.34 -5.73
N ARG A 69 9.58 -8.62 -5.96
CA ARG A 69 8.21 -9.09 -6.23
C ARG A 69 7.29 -8.95 -5.01
N ILE A 70 7.83 -9.17 -3.80
CA ILE A 70 7.09 -8.94 -2.54
C ILE A 70 6.90 -7.44 -2.31
N LYS A 71 7.96 -6.63 -2.48
CA LYS A 71 7.89 -5.18 -2.37
C LYS A 71 6.85 -4.59 -3.33
N ALA A 72 6.75 -5.10 -4.56
CA ALA A 72 5.73 -4.69 -5.51
C ALA A 72 4.30 -5.02 -5.02
N ALA A 73 4.10 -6.19 -4.39
CA ALA A 73 2.82 -6.53 -3.76
C ALA A 73 2.46 -5.53 -2.64
N VAL A 74 3.43 -5.18 -1.79
CA VAL A 74 3.26 -4.16 -0.74
C VAL A 74 2.95 -2.79 -1.36
N THR A 75 3.62 -2.44 -2.46
CA THR A 75 3.38 -1.18 -3.20
C THR A 75 1.95 -1.12 -3.71
N MET A 76 1.48 -2.19 -4.35
CA MET A 76 0.10 -2.23 -4.84
C MET A 76 -0.91 -2.22 -3.69
N SER A 77 -0.58 -2.85 -2.55
CA SER A 77 -1.43 -2.82 -1.35
C SER A 77 -1.56 -1.43 -0.73
N ILE A 78 -0.54 -0.58 -0.80
CA ILE A 78 -0.65 0.80 -0.29
C ILE A 78 -1.23 1.74 -1.36
N MET A 79 -1.04 1.45 -2.64
CA MET A 79 -1.59 2.28 -3.73
C MET A 79 -3.11 2.17 -3.86
N ILE A 80 -3.71 1.01 -3.58
CA ILE A 80 -5.18 0.91 -3.55
C ILE A 80 -5.76 1.81 -2.44
N THR A 81 -5.10 1.96 -1.30
CA THR A 81 -5.49 2.91 -0.24
C THR A 81 -5.53 4.34 -0.78
N CYS A 82 -4.48 4.77 -1.48
CA CYS A 82 -4.42 6.10 -2.08
C CYS A 82 -5.53 6.32 -3.13
N VAL A 83 -5.72 5.38 -4.05
CA VAL A 83 -6.67 5.50 -5.15
C VAL A 83 -8.12 5.45 -4.66
N VAL A 84 -8.47 4.45 -3.86
CA VAL A 84 -9.81 4.32 -3.28
C VAL A 84 -10.13 5.52 -2.41
N TYR A 85 -9.18 5.98 -1.58
CA TYR A 85 -9.38 7.18 -0.80
C TYR A 85 -9.65 8.39 -1.70
N HIS A 86 -8.78 8.68 -2.66
CA HIS A 86 -8.89 9.87 -3.50
C HIS A 86 -10.23 9.96 -4.24
N PHE A 87 -10.70 8.84 -4.81
CA PHE A 87 -11.92 8.84 -5.62
C PHE A 87 -13.20 8.59 -4.82
N MET A 88 -13.14 7.86 -3.71
CA MET A 88 -14.35 7.37 -3.02
C MET A 88 -14.53 7.93 -1.61
N LEU A 89 -13.45 8.27 -0.90
CA LEU A 89 -13.53 8.67 0.52
C LEU A 89 -13.22 10.16 0.72
N ALA A 90 -12.24 10.72 -0.01
CA ALA A 90 -11.85 12.12 0.08
C ALA A 90 -13.00 13.10 -0.20
N PRO A 91 -13.88 12.87 -1.20
CA PRO A 91 -15.04 13.75 -1.42
C PRO A 91 -16.06 13.76 -0.28
N LEU A 92 -15.97 12.79 0.63
CA LEU A 92 -16.87 12.61 1.77
C LEU A 92 -16.19 12.95 3.11
N ALA A 93 -14.94 13.41 3.08
CA ALA A 93 -14.12 13.64 4.27
C ALA A 93 -14.29 15.06 4.80
N ASP A 94 -14.64 15.19 6.08
CA ASP A 94 -14.86 16.49 6.72
C ASP A 94 -13.55 17.22 7.05
N ASP A 95 -12.48 16.51 7.46
CA ASP A 95 -11.16 17.11 7.72
C ASP A 95 -10.05 16.50 6.86
N PHE A 96 -10.04 16.85 5.57
CA PHE A 96 -9.07 16.35 4.61
C PHE A 96 -7.60 16.65 5.00
N TRP A 97 -7.34 17.82 5.59
CA TRP A 97 -5.98 18.32 5.82
C TRP A 97 -5.27 17.81 7.08
N ARG A 98 -5.89 16.87 7.82
CA ARG A 98 -5.25 16.26 9.00
C ARG A 98 -3.97 15.52 8.61
N LEU A 99 -2.96 15.61 9.46
CA LEU A 99 -1.63 15.06 9.18
C LEU A 99 -1.68 13.54 8.94
N GLU A 100 -2.33 12.80 9.81
CA GLU A 100 -2.53 11.34 9.69
C GLU A 100 -3.22 10.97 8.38
N ASN A 101 -4.22 11.76 7.99
CA ASN A 101 -4.97 11.53 6.77
C ASN A 101 -4.07 11.71 5.54
N LEU A 102 -3.28 12.80 5.47
CA LEU A 102 -2.32 13.04 4.38
C LEU A 102 -1.19 12.00 4.36
N LEU A 103 -0.67 11.61 5.54
CA LEU A 103 0.38 10.60 5.65
C LEU A 103 -0.10 9.25 5.12
N CYS A 104 -1.24 8.76 5.61
CA CYS A 104 -1.74 7.42 5.33
C CYS A 104 -2.33 7.27 3.93
N HIS A 105 -2.88 8.34 3.35
CA HIS A 105 -3.58 8.27 2.07
C HIS A 105 -2.80 8.85 0.88
N TYR A 106 -1.77 9.67 1.10
CA TYR A 106 -1.00 10.26 0.00
C TYR A 106 0.52 10.15 0.18
N ILE A 107 1.09 10.70 1.25
CA ILE A 107 2.55 10.86 1.37
C ILE A 107 3.24 9.49 1.38
N VAL A 108 2.82 8.58 2.27
CA VAL A 108 3.43 7.24 2.39
C VAL A 108 3.16 6.39 1.15
N PRO A 109 1.91 6.29 0.62
CA PRO A 109 1.66 5.56 -0.62
C PRO A 109 2.51 6.03 -1.81
N LEU A 110 2.53 7.35 -2.08
CA LEU A 110 3.24 7.91 -3.22
C LEU A 110 4.75 7.80 -3.04
N TYR A 111 5.28 7.99 -1.83
CA TYR A 111 6.69 7.77 -1.55
C TYR A 111 7.05 6.30 -1.83
N PHE A 112 6.31 5.34 -1.28
CA PHE A 112 6.61 3.92 -1.47
C PHE A 112 6.55 3.50 -2.94
N LEU A 113 5.61 4.07 -3.71
CA LEU A 113 5.55 3.90 -5.16
C LEU A 113 6.80 4.48 -5.86
N LEU A 114 7.19 5.71 -5.52
CA LEU A 114 8.38 6.34 -6.10
C LEU A 114 9.66 5.58 -5.77
N ASP A 115 9.83 5.09 -4.53
CA ASP A 115 10.95 4.22 -4.16
C ASP A 115 10.95 2.93 -5.00
N THR A 116 9.78 2.35 -5.29
CA THR A 116 9.64 1.16 -6.16
C THR A 116 9.98 1.45 -7.62
N LEU A 117 9.50 2.57 -8.17
CA LEU A 117 9.73 2.93 -9.55
C LEU A 117 11.19 3.30 -9.83
N ILE A 118 11.78 4.10 -8.94
CA ILE A 118 13.10 4.72 -9.13
C ILE A 118 14.24 3.79 -8.69
N VAL A 119 14.10 3.08 -7.56
CA VAL A 119 15.22 2.36 -6.94
C VAL A 119 15.29 0.89 -7.37
N ASP A 120 14.16 0.23 -7.57
CA ASP A 120 14.16 -1.22 -7.79
C ASP A 120 14.69 -1.59 -9.18
N ARG A 121 15.47 -2.68 -9.28
CA ARG A 121 15.92 -3.22 -10.57
C ARG A 121 14.71 -3.53 -11.48
N GLN A 122 14.90 -3.29 -12.78
CA GLN A 122 13.92 -3.62 -13.82
C GLN A 122 13.93 -5.13 -14.12
N GLN A 123 12.87 -5.62 -14.77
CA GLN A 123 12.70 -6.99 -15.26
C GLN A 123 12.75 -8.06 -14.15
N GLN A 124 12.23 -7.74 -12.98
CA GLN A 124 12.24 -8.66 -11.83
C GLN A 124 10.89 -9.38 -11.62
N TYR A 125 9.82 -8.87 -12.23
CA TYR A 125 8.46 -9.38 -12.04
C TYR A 125 8.10 -10.43 -13.10
N LYS A 126 7.29 -11.40 -12.69
CA LYS A 126 6.69 -12.40 -13.57
C LYS A 126 5.35 -11.89 -14.08
N TRP A 127 4.93 -12.36 -15.24
CA TRP A 127 3.66 -11.96 -15.87
C TRP A 127 2.43 -12.20 -14.99
N PHE A 128 2.49 -13.19 -14.10
CA PHE A 128 1.39 -13.55 -13.19
C PHE A 128 1.46 -12.85 -11.81
N ASP A 129 2.51 -12.04 -11.55
CA ASP A 129 2.65 -11.33 -10.28
C ASP A 129 1.51 -10.35 -9.99
N PRO A 130 0.97 -9.57 -10.95
CA PRO A 130 -0.18 -8.71 -10.71
C PRO A 130 -1.40 -9.45 -10.17
N ILE A 131 -1.61 -10.71 -10.59
CA ILE A 131 -2.67 -11.57 -10.05
C ILE A 131 -2.35 -11.97 -8.61
N TRP A 132 -1.11 -12.33 -8.30
CA TRP A 132 -0.71 -12.63 -6.91
C TRP A 132 -0.85 -11.44 -5.97
N TRP A 133 -0.62 -10.22 -6.45
CA TRP A 133 -0.72 -9.01 -5.64
C TRP A 133 -2.15 -8.74 -5.15
N THR A 134 -3.18 -9.20 -5.89
CA THR A 134 -4.59 -9.05 -5.46
C THR A 134 -4.93 -9.84 -4.20
N LEU A 135 -4.06 -10.76 -3.77
CA LEU A 135 -4.33 -11.59 -2.59
C LEU A 135 -4.62 -10.73 -1.36
N LEU A 136 -3.84 -9.68 -1.11
CA LEU A 136 -4.04 -8.80 0.06
C LEU A 136 -5.41 -8.09 0.07
N PRO A 137 -5.82 -7.36 -0.99
CA PRO A 137 -7.13 -6.72 -1.00
C PRO A 137 -8.29 -7.74 -0.99
N VAL A 138 -8.14 -8.91 -1.62
CA VAL A 138 -9.17 -9.96 -1.57
C VAL A 138 -9.33 -10.53 -0.17
N LEU A 139 -8.22 -10.81 0.52
CA LEU A 139 -8.25 -11.27 1.92
C LEU A 139 -8.89 -10.22 2.84
N TYR A 140 -8.60 -8.94 2.62
CA TYR A 140 -9.26 -7.86 3.36
C TYR A 140 -10.76 -7.79 3.08
N MET A 141 -11.19 -7.93 1.83
CA MET A 141 -12.61 -7.94 1.48
C MET A 141 -13.33 -9.08 2.22
N ILE A 142 -12.75 -10.28 2.24
CA ILE A 142 -13.27 -11.42 3.01
C ILE A 142 -13.35 -11.06 4.49
N PHE A 143 -12.28 -10.52 5.07
CA PHE A 143 -12.24 -10.09 6.47
C PHE A 143 -13.33 -9.05 6.79
N GLY A 144 -13.49 -8.01 5.96
CA GLY A 144 -14.48 -6.96 6.15
C GLY A 144 -15.92 -7.48 6.03
N LEU A 145 -16.19 -8.37 5.07
CA LEU A 145 -17.49 -9.02 4.94
C LEU A 145 -17.77 -9.95 6.12
N VAL A 146 -16.78 -10.72 6.58
CA VAL A 146 -16.92 -11.61 7.73
C VAL A 146 -17.22 -10.81 9.00
N ASN A 147 -16.50 -9.70 9.22
CA ASN A 147 -16.82 -8.81 10.33
C ASN A 147 -18.23 -8.25 10.19
N GLY A 148 -18.58 -7.68 9.04
CA GLY A 148 -19.86 -6.99 8.90
C GLY A 148 -21.08 -7.91 8.96
N LEU A 149 -20.97 -9.15 8.47
CA LEU A 149 -22.09 -10.10 8.43
C LEU A 149 -22.20 -10.97 9.69
N PHE A 150 -21.06 -11.37 10.28
CA PHE A 150 -21.05 -12.38 11.34
C PHE A 150 -20.52 -11.86 12.68
N ILE A 151 -19.30 -11.33 12.72
CA ILE A 151 -18.62 -10.98 13.99
C ILE A 151 -19.20 -9.69 14.60
N LYS A 152 -19.52 -8.71 13.75
CA LYS A 152 -20.13 -7.43 14.06
C LYS A 152 -19.33 -6.58 15.06
N ILE A 153 -17.99 -6.62 14.99
CA ILE A 153 -17.15 -5.73 15.80
C ILE A 153 -17.44 -4.28 15.38
N PRO A 154 -17.83 -3.40 16.31
CA PRO A 154 -18.00 -1.98 16.03
C PRO A 154 -16.69 -1.33 15.62
N ILE A 155 -16.75 -0.53 14.57
CA ILE A 155 -15.62 0.21 14.00
C ILE A 155 -15.77 1.70 14.37
N PRO A 156 -14.75 2.32 14.98
CA PRO A 156 -14.75 3.74 15.32
C PRO A 156 -15.03 4.61 14.09
N ASP A 157 -15.91 5.61 14.28
CA ASP A 157 -16.28 6.64 13.31
C ASP A 157 -16.80 6.14 11.95
N ALA A 158 -17.05 4.83 11.81
CA ALA A 158 -17.60 4.23 10.60
C ALA A 158 -19.11 4.51 10.50
N LYS A 159 -19.53 5.28 9.49
CA LYS A 159 -20.97 5.52 9.19
C LYS A 159 -21.74 4.23 8.86
N ASP A 160 -21.03 3.19 8.42
CA ASP A 160 -21.59 1.89 8.03
C ASP A 160 -21.16 0.75 8.96
N SER A 161 -20.71 1.06 10.18
CA SER A 161 -20.36 0.09 11.21
C SER A 161 -21.43 -1.01 11.34
N PRO A 162 -21.09 -2.32 11.38
CA PRO A 162 -19.75 -2.92 11.51
C PRO A 162 -18.96 -3.11 10.20
N PHE A 163 -19.37 -2.47 9.09
CA PHE A 163 -18.58 -2.43 7.87
C PHE A 163 -17.68 -1.19 7.87
N ALA A 164 -16.39 -1.39 7.55
CA ALA A 164 -15.42 -0.30 7.48
C ALA A 164 -15.77 0.70 6.36
N TYR A 165 -16.41 0.22 5.30
CA TYR A 165 -16.72 1.03 4.12
C TYR A 165 -18.14 0.79 3.64
N PHE A 166 -18.80 1.86 3.18
CA PHE A 166 -20.16 1.80 2.64
C PHE A 166 -20.28 0.78 1.49
N PHE A 167 -19.24 0.66 0.66
CA PHE A 167 -19.21 -0.25 -0.49
C PHE A 167 -19.03 -1.73 -0.11
N LEU A 168 -18.94 -2.06 1.18
CA LEU A 168 -18.98 -3.42 1.69
C LEU A 168 -20.30 -3.75 2.42
N ASN A 169 -21.15 -2.76 2.70
CA ASN A 169 -22.34 -2.92 3.55
C ASN A 169 -23.49 -3.61 2.80
N VAL A 170 -23.43 -4.94 2.73
CA VAL A 170 -24.42 -5.79 2.07
C VAL A 170 -25.83 -5.63 2.66
N PRO A 171 -26.04 -5.65 4.00
CA PRO A 171 -27.39 -5.53 4.55
C PRO A 171 -28.12 -4.22 4.18
N LYS A 172 -27.36 -3.14 3.99
CA LYS A 172 -27.93 -1.82 3.68
C LYS A 172 -28.12 -1.58 2.18
N TYR A 173 -27.16 -1.97 1.35
CA TYR A 173 -27.17 -1.64 -0.09
C TYR A 173 -27.39 -2.84 -1.01
N GLY A 174 -27.35 -4.07 -0.49
CA GLY A 174 -27.56 -5.30 -1.25
C GLY A 174 -26.31 -5.83 -1.95
N TRP A 175 -26.37 -7.11 -2.36
CA TRP A 175 -25.25 -7.81 -2.99
C TRP A 175 -24.84 -7.21 -4.34
N THR A 176 -25.80 -6.83 -5.18
CA THR A 176 -25.50 -6.26 -6.50
C THR A 176 -24.64 -4.99 -6.37
N TYR A 177 -24.95 -4.13 -5.40
CA TYR A 177 -24.19 -2.92 -5.11
C TYR A 177 -22.75 -3.25 -4.70
N VAL A 178 -22.59 -4.11 -3.68
CA VAL A 178 -21.28 -4.49 -3.14
C VAL A 178 -20.41 -5.20 -4.18
N LEU A 179 -20.97 -6.15 -4.93
CA LEU A 179 -20.25 -6.88 -5.98
C LEU A 179 -19.85 -5.97 -7.14
N THR A 180 -20.64 -4.94 -7.45
CA THR A 180 -20.29 -3.95 -8.47
C THR A 180 -19.06 -3.14 -8.05
N TYR A 181 -19.05 -2.58 -6.82
CA TYR A 181 -17.89 -1.86 -6.32
C TYR A 181 -16.65 -2.76 -6.20
N ALA A 182 -16.82 -3.96 -5.64
CA ALA A 182 -15.73 -4.92 -5.53
C ALA A 182 -15.14 -5.27 -6.90
N GLY A 183 -15.98 -5.52 -7.91
CA GLY A 183 -15.57 -5.80 -9.28
C GLY A 183 -14.82 -4.63 -9.93
N VAL A 184 -15.35 -3.40 -9.81
CA VAL A 184 -14.70 -2.20 -10.35
C VAL A 184 -13.35 -1.96 -9.70
N ILE A 185 -13.27 -2.02 -8.37
CA ILE A 185 -12.01 -1.86 -7.62
C ILE A 185 -11.01 -2.95 -8.01
N PHE A 186 -11.45 -4.21 -8.12
CA PHE A 186 -10.60 -5.33 -8.49
C PHE A 186 -10.03 -5.19 -9.91
N VAL A 187 -10.87 -4.84 -10.89
CA VAL A 187 -10.43 -4.62 -12.28
C VAL A 187 -9.47 -3.43 -12.35
N ALA A 188 -9.78 -2.31 -11.70
CA ALA A 188 -8.90 -1.15 -11.65
C ALA A 188 -7.55 -1.49 -11.01
N TYR A 189 -7.56 -2.25 -9.90
CA TYR A 189 -6.35 -2.74 -9.26
C TYR A 189 -5.51 -3.61 -10.20
N LEU A 190 -6.13 -4.55 -10.91
CA LEU A 190 -5.44 -5.41 -11.86
C LEU A 190 -4.81 -4.60 -12.99
N VAL A 191 -5.55 -3.65 -13.57
CA VAL A 191 -5.04 -2.76 -14.61
C VAL A 191 -3.80 -2.01 -14.09
N CYS A 192 -3.88 -1.39 -12.92
CA CYS A 192 -2.75 -0.71 -12.30
C CYS A 192 -1.57 -1.66 -12.00
N GLY A 193 -1.83 -2.88 -11.57
CA GLY A 193 -0.80 -3.90 -11.32
C GLY A 193 -0.09 -4.30 -12.61
N PHE A 194 -0.82 -4.55 -13.69
CA PHE A 194 -0.22 -4.82 -14.99
C PHE A 194 0.50 -3.62 -15.57
N LEU A 195 0.03 -2.39 -15.34
CA LEU A 195 0.74 -1.17 -15.71
C LEU A 195 2.07 -1.06 -14.96
N LEU A 196 2.10 -1.27 -13.65
CA LEU A 196 3.33 -1.31 -12.86
C LEU A 196 4.28 -2.39 -13.40
N ALA A 197 3.78 -3.59 -13.69
CA ALA A 197 4.59 -4.68 -14.21
C ALA A 197 5.13 -4.38 -15.62
N GLY A 198 4.33 -3.74 -16.48
CA GLY A 198 4.75 -3.27 -17.80
C GLY A 198 5.81 -2.17 -17.70
N LEU A 199 5.59 -1.15 -16.87
CA LEU A 199 6.58 -0.10 -16.63
C LEU A 199 7.92 -0.67 -16.13
N LYS A 200 7.86 -1.71 -15.28
CA LYS A 200 9.05 -2.38 -14.74
C LYS A 200 9.65 -3.45 -15.65
N SER A 201 9.00 -3.80 -16.77
CA SER A 201 9.56 -4.73 -17.77
C SER A 201 10.32 -4.01 -18.87
N ILE A 202 10.04 -2.73 -19.10
CA ILE A 202 10.75 -1.91 -20.08
C ILE A 202 12.21 -1.76 -19.63
N ASN A 203 13.13 -2.25 -20.46
CA ASN A 203 14.55 -1.97 -20.31
C ASN A 203 14.81 -0.53 -20.75
N LEU A 204 14.42 0.43 -19.92
CA LEU A 204 15.03 1.73 -20.00
C LEU A 204 16.51 1.46 -19.73
N LYS A 205 17.33 1.47 -20.79
CA LYS A 205 18.75 1.81 -20.66
C LYS A 205 18.78 3.23 -20.10
N THR A 206 18.45 3.38 -18.82
CA THR A 206 18.64 4.63 -18.14
C THR A 206 20.14 4.80 -18.16
N SER A 207 20.60 5.73 -18.99
CA SER A 207 21.97 6.19 -19.17
C SER A 207 22.49 6.87 -17.90
N LEU A 208 22.26 6.24 -16.74
CA LEU A 208 23.05 6.48 -15.58
C LEU A 208 24.15 5.44 -15.62
N SER A 209 25.18 5.74 -16.41
CA SER A 209 26.50 5.15 -16.30
C SER A 209 27.01 5.40 -14.89
N PHE A 210 26.59 4.57 -13.94
CA PHE A 210 27.11 4.58 -12.59
C PHE A 210 28.33 3.67 -12.57
N GLY A 211 29.47 4.33 -12.76
CA GLY A 211 30.85 3.84 -12.73
C GLY A 211 31.04 2.41 -12.27
N LYS A 212 31.26 1.53 -13.25
CA LYS A 212 32.35 0.55 -13.12
C LYS A 212 33.64 1.36 -13.02
N ASN A 213 34.06 1.70 -11.81
CA ASN A 213 35.48 1.85 -11.57
C ASN A 213 36.00 0.46 -11.22
N SER A 214 36.43 -0.23 -12.26
CA SER A 214 37.52 -1.18 -12.20
C SER A 214 38.74 -0.49 -11.60
N GLN A 215 39.19 -0.95 -10.45
CA GLN A 215 40.50 -1.54 -10.19
C GLN A 215 40.52 -2.07 -8.76
#